data_AF-A0A0L6JJ23-F1
#
_entry.id   AF-A0A0L6JJ23-F1
#
_cell.length_a   1.000
_cell.length_b   1.000
_cell.length_c   1.000
_cell.angle_alpha   90.00
_cell.angle_beta   90.00
_cell.angle_gamma   90.00
#
_symmetry.space_group_name_H-M   'P 1'
#
loop_
_entity.id
_entity.type
_entity.pdbx_description
1 polymer ?
#
loop_
_entity_poly.entity_id
_entity_poly.type
_entity_poly.pdbx_seq_one_letter_code
_entity_poly.pdbx_strand_id
1 'polypeptide(L)'
;MYFNLTKNIEKIRSEFNNLGKPNKIIIKAGSIISFILLILGALLIVCNHFFLNKDLFYELVARTLVKNSFTILAEAVIGSLVLDYLFKKN
;
A
#
# COMPACT_ATOMS: atom_id res chain seq x y z
N MET A 1 -12.13 -5.12 -26.82
CA MET A 1 -12.19 -5.40 -25.36
C MET A 1 -11.14 -4.61 -24.56
N TYR A 2 -9.88 -4.51 -25.01
CA TYR A 2 -8.82 -3.69 -24.37
C TYR A 2 -9.17 -2.19 -24.20
N PHE A 3 -9.84 -1.59 -25.18
CA PHE A 3 -10.18 -0.16 -25.18
C PHE A 3 -11.07 0.29 -24.00
N ASN A 4 -11.98 -0.58 -23.53
CA ASN A 4 -12.85 -0.27 -22.39
C ASN A 4 -12.13 -0.33 -21.04
N LEU A 5 -11.14 -1.23 -20.92
CA LEU A 5 -10.29 -1.33 -19.72
C LEU A 5 -9.42 -0.07 -19.56
N THR A 6 -8.79 0.38 -20.65
CA THR A 6 -7.98 1.61 -20.64
C THR A 6 -8.82 2.82 -20.25
N LYS A 7 -10.03 2.96 -20.82
CA LYS A 7 -10.95 4.08 -20.52
C LYS A 7 -11.43 4.08 -19.06
N ASN A 8 -11.68 2.90 -18.48
CA ASN A 8 -12.08 2.79 -17.07
C ASN A 8 -10.92 3.12 -16.12
N ILE A 9 -9.70 2.66 -16.44
CA ILE A 9 -8.50 2.98 -15.66
C ILE A 9 -8.20 4.48 -15.73
N GLU A 10 -8.35 5.11 -16.90
CA GLU A 10 -8.21 6.55 -17.06
C GLU A 10 -9.25 7.32 -16.24
N LYS A 11 -10.50 6.84 -16.19
CA LYS A 11 -11.55 7.45 -15.37
C LYS A 11 -11.21 7.38 -13.88
N ILE A 12 -10.75 6.22 -13.41
CA ILE A 12 -10.29 6.04 -12.02
C ILE A 12 -9.10 6.97 -11.74
N ARG A 13 -8.12 7.04 -12.65
CA ARG A 13 -6.97 7.92 -12.53
C ARG A 13 -7.37 9.39 -12.47
N SER A 14 -8.37 9.80 -13.26
CA SER A 14 -8.91 11.15 -13.28
C SER A 14 -9.56 11.52 -11.94
N GLU A 15 -10.38 10.62 -11.37
CA GLU A 15 -10.98 10.80 -10.05
C GLU A 15 -9.94 10.87 -8.94
N PHE A 16 -8.92 10.00 -8.97
CA PHE A 16 -7.78 10.06 -8.03
C PHE A 16 -6.95 11.35 -8.20
N ASN A 17 -6.85 11.88 -9.42
CA ASN A 17 -6.23 13.17 -9.67
C ASN A 17 -7.10 14.36 -9.22
N ASN A 18 -8.42 14.18 -9.11
CA ASN A 18 -9.33 15.18 -8.57
C ASN A 18 -9.46 15.13 -7.04
N LEU A 19 -8.85 14.14 -6.37
CA LEU A 19 -8.77 14.10 -4.91
C LEU A 19 -8.10 15.36 -4.35
N GLY A 20 -8.58 15.81 -3.20
CA GLY A 20 -7.99 16.93 -2.48
C GLY A 20 -6.50 16.72 -2.19
N LYS A 21 -5.74 17.82 -2.12
CA LYS A 21 -4.32 17.82 -1.71
C LYS A 21 -4.03 16.95 -0.46
N PRO A 22 -4.81 16.97 0.64
CA PRO A 22 -4.54 16.13 1.80
C PRO A 22 -4.68 14.63 1.50
N ASN A 23 -5.68 14.23 0.72
CA ASN A 23 -5.94 12.83 0.35
C ASN A 23 -4.79 12.24 -0.48
N LYS A 24 -4.26 13.01 -1.43
CA LYS A 24 -3.06 12.61 -2.20
C LYS A 24 -1.83 12.41 -1.31
N ILE A 25 -1.66 13.24 -0.28
CA ILE A 25 -0.54 13.11 0.67
C ILE A 25 -0.68 11.83 1.48
N ILE A 26 -1.88 11.51 1.96
CA ILE A 26 -2.16 10.28 2.73
C ILE A 26 -1.84 9.04 1.90
N ILE A 27 -2.35 8.97 0.66
CA ILE A 27 -2.07 7.85 -0.25
C ILE A 27 -0.57 7.73 -0.51
N LYS A 28 0.12 8.85 -0.77
CA LYS A 28 1.56 8.84 -1.05
C LYS A 28 2.37 8.37 0.17
N ALA A 29 2.07 8.91 1.35
CA ALA A 29 2.74 8.54 2.59
C ALA A 29 2.50 7.07 2.96
N GLY A 30 1.24 6.62 2.93
CA GLY A 30 0.89 5.23 3.18
C GLY A 30 1.52 4.27 2.18
N SER A 31 1.62 4.66 0.90
CA SER A 31 2.32 3.87 -0.12
C SER A 31 3.80 3.74 0.18
N ILE A 32 4.48 4.84 0.54
CA ILE A 32 5.91 4.83 0.88
C ILE A 32 6.15 3.94 2.10
N ILE A 33 5.36 4.09 3.17
CA ILE A 33 5.48 3.28 4.39
C ILE A 33 5.27 1.79 4.08
N SER A 34 4.24 1.46 3.29
CA SER A 34 4.01 0.08 2.81
C SER A 34 5.22 -0.45 2.05
N PHE A 35 5.76 0.29 1.08
CA PHE A 35 6.91 -0.19 0.30
C PHE A 35 8.15 -0.41 1.16
N ILE A 36 8.43 0.47 2.12
CA ILE A 36 9.55 0.31 3.05
C ILE A 36 9.38 -0.96 3.88
N LEU A 37 8.20 -1.18 4.45
CA LEU A 37 7.88 -2.38 5.23
C LEU A 37 7.96 -3.67 4.40
N LEU A 38 7.51 -3.61 3.15
CA LEU A 38 7.60 -4.74 2.21
C LEU A 38 9.06 -5.09 1.90
N ILE A 39 9.89 -4.08 1.63
CA ILE A 39 11.33 -4.27 1.35
C ILE A 39 12.03 -4.83 2.59
N LEU A 40 11.76 -4.29 3.78
CA LEU A 40 12.32 -4.78 5.04
C LEU A 40 11.91 -6.23 5.33
N GLY A 41 10.62 -6.55 5.16
CA GLY A 41 10.11 -7.91 5.31
C GLY A 41 10.76 -8.88 4.32
N ALA A 42 10.85 -8.51 3.04
CA ALA A 42 11.49 -9.33 2.01
C ALA A 42 12.99 -9.55 2.29
N LEU A 43 13.72 -8.50 2.66
CA LEU A 43 15.12 -8.59 3.08
C LEU A 43 15.27 -9.53 4.26
N LEU A 44 14.39 -9.44 5.26
CA LEU A 44 14.45 -10.31 6.43
C LEU A 44 14.18 -11.78 6.07
N ILE A 45 13.28 -12.07 5.13
CA ILE A 45 13.07 -13.44 4.61
C ILE A 45 14.37 -13.97 3.98
N VAL A 46 15.00 -13.18 3.10
CA VAL A 46 16.25 -13.57 2.44
C VAL A 46 17.36 -13.75 3.47
N CYS A 47 17.54 -12.81 4.39
CA CYS A 47 18.53 -12.92 5.46
C CYS A 47 18.29 -14.15 6.34
N ASN A 48 17.04 -14.44 6.68
CA ASN A 48 16.71 -15.61 7.49
C ASN A 48 17.07 -16.92 6.78
N HIS A 49 16.83 -16.97 5.48
CA HIS A 49 17.11 -18.15 4.66
C HIS A 49 18.62 -18.41 4.52
N PHE A 50 19.42 -17.37 4.34
CA PHE A 50 20.85 -17.49 4.03
C PHE A 50 21.77 -17.39 5.26
N PHE A 51 21.42 -16.61 6.28
CA PHE A 51 22.34 -16.26 7.37
C PHE A 51 21.85 -16.66 8.77
N LEU A 52 20.53 -16.85 8.97
CA LEU A 52 19.95 -17.12 10.30
C LEU A 52 19.39 -18.55 10.43
N ASN A 53 19.87 -19.50 9.63
CA ASN A 53 19.50 -20.92 9.72
C ASN A 53 17.98 -21.20 9.69
N LYS A 54 17.19 -20.37 9.00
CA LYS A 54 15.72 -20.53 8.91
C LYS A 54 15.05 -20.53 10.29
N ASP A 55 15.52 -19.66 11.17
CA ASP A 55 14.92 -19.48 12.48
C ASP A 55 13.45 -19.05 12.34
N LEU A 56 12.58 -19.72 13.11
CA LEU A 56 11.12 -19.57 13.03
C LEU A 56 10.68 -18.16 13.45
N PHE A 57 11.33 -17.56 14.44
CA PHE A 57 10.98 -16.24 14.94
C PHE A 57 11.16 -15.19 13.84
N TYR A 58 12.32 -15.17 13.19
CA TYR A 58 12.59 -14.21 12.12
C TYR A 58 11.70 -14.45 10.91
N GLU A 59 11.36 -15.71 10.60
CA GLU A 59 10.41 -16.02 9.52
C GLU A 59 9.00 -15.47 9.83
N LEU A 60 8.51 -15.63 11.05
CA LEU A 60 7.21 -15.11 11.47
C LEU A 60 7.17 -13.57 11.45
N VAL A 61 8.22 -12.92 11.96
CA VAL A 61 8.34 -11.45 11.93
C VAL A 61 8.35 -10.95 10.49
N ALA A 62 9.14 -11.57 9.62
CA ALA A 62 9.26 -11.18 8.22
C ALA A 62 7.93 -11.33 7.46
N ARG A 63 7.23 -12.46 7.64
CA ARG A 63 5.90 -12.69 7.04
C ARG A 63 4.86 -11.71 7.57
N THR A 64 4.93 -11.34 8.85
CA THR A 64 4.03 -10.36 9.46
C THR A 64 4.29 -8.96 8.90
N LEU A 65 5.55 -8.56 8.74
CA LEU A 65 5.94 -7.31 8.09
C LEU A 65 5.40 -7.21 6.66
N VAL A 66 5.54 -8.29 5.88
CA VAL A 66 5.01 -8.36 4.52
C VAL A 66 3.49 -8.28 4.50
N LYS A 67 2.78 -8.97 5.41
CA LYS A 67 1.31 -8.85 5.48
C LYS A 67 0.86 -7.43 5.83
N ASN A 68 1.48 -6.85 6.85
CA ASN A 68 1.11 -5.53 7.35
C ASN A 68 1.40 -4.42 6.34
N SER A 69 2.40 -4.56 5.47
CA SER A 69 2.63 -3.58 4.40
C SER A 69 1.42 -3.46 3.46
N PHE A 70 0.88 -4.59 3.00
CA PHE A 70 -0.33 -4.59 2.16
C PHE A 70 -1.56 -4.07 2.92
N THR A 71 -1.69 -4.37 4.22
CA THR A 71 -2.76 -3.82 5.06
C THR A 71 -2.67 -2.29 5.12
N ILE A 72 -1.49 -1.74 5.41
CA ILE A 72 -1.27 -0.28 5.48
C ILE A 72 -1.55 0.38 4.13
N LEU A 73 -1.17 -0.25 3.02
CA LEU A 73 -1.48 0.26 1.68
C LEU A 73 -2.99 0.33 1.45
N ALA A 74 -3.70 -0.75 1.81
CA ALA A 74 -5.16 -0.81 1.68
C ALA A 74 -5.84 0.25 2.55
N GLU A 75 -5.41 0.40 3.81
CA GLU A 75 -5.93 1.41 4.74
C GLU A 75 -5.66 2.83 4.25
N ALA A 76 -4.50 3.11 3.67
CA ALA A 76 -4.18 4.41 3.12
C ALA A 76 -5.09 4.77 1.92
N VAL A 77 -5.36 3.80 1.04
CA VAL A 77 -6.24 3.99 -0.12
C VAL A 77 -7.69 4.13 0.31
N ILE A 78 -8.22 3.17 1.10
CA ILE A 78 -9.61 3.17 1.56
C ILE A 78 -9.86 4.37 2.47
N GLY A 79 -8.99 4.60 3.45
CA GLY A 79 -9.06 5.72 4.38
C GLY A 79 -9.05 7.06 3.65
N SER A 80 -8.19 7.23 2.65
CA SER A 80 -8.19 8.46 1.84
C SER A 80 -9.50 8.66 1.06
N LEU A 81 -10.12 7.59 0.55
CA LEU A 81 -11.40 7.69 -0.16
C LEU A 81 -12.55 8.01 0.79
N VAL A 82 -12.56 7.40 1.98
CA VAL A 82 -13.54 7.68 3.04
C VAL A 82 -13.43 9.13 3.50
N LEU A 83 -12.21 9.63 3.72
CA LEU A 83 -11.97 11.03 4.08
C LEU A 83 -12.43 11.98 2.96
N ASP A 84 -12.12 11.68 1.69
CA ASP A 84 -12.63 12.47 0.56
C ASP A 84 -14.17 12.54 0.57
N TYR A 85 -14.84 11.41 0.75
CA TYR A 85 -16.30 11.37 0.80
C TYR A 85 -16.89 12.19 1.96
N LEU A 86 -16.30 12.10 3.15
CA LEU A 86 -16.77 12.83 4.33
C LEU A 86 -16.52 14.35 4.22
N PHE A 87 -15.38 14.76 3.68
CA PHE A 87 -14.98 16.17 3.60
C PHE A 87 -15.44 16.89 2.34
N LYS A 88 -15.85 16.17 1.28
CA LYS A 88 -16.40 16.75 0.04
C LYS A 88 -17.84 17.28 0.18
N LYS A 89 -18.46 17.16 1.36
CA LYS A 89 -19.83 17.61 1.64
C LYS A 89 -19.95 19.09 2.08
N ASN A 90 -18.88 19.89 2.05
CA ASN A 90 -18.95 21.34 2.24
C ASN A 90 -18.47 22.10 1.01
#